data_AF-W9PCY9-F1
#
_entry.id   AF-W9PCY9-F1
#
_cell.length_a   1.000
_cell.length_b   1.000
_cell.length_c   1.000
_cell.angle_alpha   90.00
_cell.angle_beta   90.00
_cell.angle_gamma   90.00
#
_symmetry.space_group_name_H-M   'P 1'
#
loop_
_entity.id
_entity.type
_entity.pdbx_description
1 polymer ?
#
loop_
_entity_poly.entity_id
_entity_poly.type
_entity_poly.pdbx_seq_one_letter_code
_entity_poly.pdbx_strand_id
1 'polypeptide(L)'
;MGGKRKASQDLRGHSLPVDQTLTLEGPPEDAKSRDSHFAELYSKAPDFQQLALQDADFARLWKKHKTDFFNDPECVMQLTKSLLKLDFGLKLELPDDRLCPPVLNRHNYLMWLKGLLDSTSYEKQDRKIVGLDIGTGASCIYPLMGCTERDWDFIATDIDPKSLEYARKNVALNGLDSRIKVVERKPTDVLISLDDLNVNSISFTMSNPPFYKSEEELLESARQKSRPPFTACTGAKVEMVTDGGEVEFVDRMLKESLALQERVQWYTSMFGFLTSLIEFVDKLRDHKIDNYAVTEFIQGSKTRRWAVAWSFGNMRPAQSVARGIKTAVSKNVLPEITEERVVDIPLQEKIGDFADRFRSELEKLDLITWEWDTERLEGIGRAAGRVWARAWRRRKQRGGAEDQKVVDVKCEFAFKVSIRVGKDDVAVHCRWLEGHNPVTFESFRGYLKKTARSNINRQGTENKA
;
A
#
# COMPACT_ATOMS: atom_id res chain seq x y z
N MET A 1 -22.30 -36.08 -9.25
CA MET A 1 -23.18 -35.09 -9.90
C MET A 1 -23.37 -33.92 -8.94
N GLY A 2 -22.60 -32.85 -9.13
CA GLY A 2 -22.55 -31.71 -8.21
C GLY A 2 -23.60 -30.64 -8.55
N GLY A 3 -24.46 -30.35 -7.59
CA GLY A 3 -25.46 -29.29 -7.68
C GLY A 3 -24.84 -27.89 -7.57
N LYS A 4 -25.13 -27.03 -8.54
CA LYS A 4 -24.78 -25.60 -8.57
C LYS A 4 -25.47 -24.87 -7.41
N ARG A 5 -24.71 -24.30 -6.46
CA ARG A 5 -25.26 -23.32 -5.50
C ARG A 5 -25.51 -21.99 -6.23
N LYS A 6 -26.78 -21.60 -6.35
CA LYS A 6 -27.23 -20.27 -6.78
C LYS A 6 -27.18 -19.34 -5.56
N ALA A 7 -26.45 -18.23 -5.67
CA ALA A 7 -26.31 -17.23 -4.62
C ALA A 7 -27.53 -16.27 -4.51
N SER A 8 -28.77 -16.78 -4.59
CA SER A 8 -29.95 -15.89 -4.55
C SER A 8 -31.16 -16.39 -3.76
N GLN A 9 -31.04 -17.42 -2.93
CA GLN A 9 -32.17 -17.88 -2.10
C GLN A 9 -31.68 -18.31 -0.72
N ASP A 10 -31.62 -17.36 0.21
CA ASP A 10 -32.20 -17.50 1.55
C ASP A 10 -32.19 -16.15 2.29
N LEU A 11 -33.25 -15.35 2.06
CA LEU A 11 -33.58 -14.15 2.86
C LEU A 11 -35.10 -14.08 3.08
N ARG A 12 -35.76 -15.23 3.25
CA ARG A 12 -37.12 -15.27 3.79
C ARG A 12 -37.04 -15.65 5.26
N GLY A 13 -37.12 -14.65 6.14
CA GLY A 13 -37.51 -14.87 7.54
C GLY A 13 -36.47 -14.58 8.64
N HIS A 14 -35.33 -13.95 8.35
CA HIS A 14 -34.42 -13.49 9.40
C HIS A 14 -34.33 -11.96 9.42
N SER A 15 -35.12 -11.35 10.30
CA SER A 15 -34.84 -10.02 10.84
C SER A 15 -33.72 -10.16 11.88
N LEU A 16 -32.51 -9.80 11.51
CA LEU A 16 -31.46 -9.51 12.49
C LEU A 16 -31.76 -8.14 13.14
N PRO A 17 -31.33 -7.91 14.39
CA PRO A 17 -31.66 -6.69 15.09
C PRO A 17 -31.16 -5.49 14.30
N VAL A 18 -32.08 -4.58 13.96
CA VAL A 18 -31.75 -3.26 13.46
C VAL A 18 -31.05 -2.55 14.61
N ASP A 19 -29.75 -2.36 14.50
CA ASP A 19 -29.04 -1.50 15.44
C ASP A 19 -29.41 -0.05 15.13
N GLN A 20 -30.42 0.45 15.83
CA GLN A 20 -30.90 1.84 15.72
C GLN A 20 -29.93 2.84 16.35
N THR A 21 -28.77 2.40 16.86
CA THR A 21 -27.80 3.25 17.57
C THR A 21 -26.58 3.70 16.75
N LEU A 22 -26.47 3.30 15.47
CA LEU A 22 -25.49 3.90 14.55
C LEU A 22 -25.93 5.31 14.17
N THR A 23 -25.70 6.23 15.11
CA THR A 23 -25.57 7.65 14.80
C THR A 23 -24.44 7.80 13.79
N LEU A 24 -24.66 8.65 12.77
CA LEU A 24 -23.66 9.04 11.79
C LEU A 24 -22.57 9.86 12.48
N GLU A 25 -21.77 9.23 13.33
CA GLU A 25 -20.50 9.80 13.71
C GLU A 25 -19.61 9.71 12.46
N GLY A 26 -19.24 10.87 11.92
CA GLY A 26 -18.25 10.94 10.85
C GLY A 26 -16.94 10.26 11.26
N PRO A 27 -15.96 10.14 10.35
CA PRO A 27 -14.68 9.53 10.70
C PRO A 27 -14.11 10.18 11.97
N PRO A 28 -13.54 9.41 12.91
CA PRO A 28 -13.00 9.95 14.15
C PRO A 28 -12.02 11.11 13.91
N GLU A 29 -12.04 12.11 14.80
CA GLU A 29 -11.15 13.27 14.67
C GLU A 29 -9.68 12.90 14.97
N ASP A 30 -9.45 11.95 15.89
CA ASP A 30 -8.09 11.54 16.23
C ASP A 30 -7.49 10.63 15.15
N ALA A 31 -6.23 10.91 14.78
CA ALA A 31 -5.58 10.26 13.64
C ALA A 31 -5.47 8.74 13.78
N LYS A 32 -5.29 8.22 15.00
CA LYS A 32 -5.10 6.79 15.25
C LYS A 32 -6.42 6.02 15.10
N SER A 33 -7.49 6.48 15.74
CA SER A 33 -8.81 5.86 15.61
C SER A 33 -9.34 6.00 14.19
N ARG A 34 -9.06 7.11 13.50
CA ARG A 34 -9.39 7.28 12.08
C ARG A 34 -8.69 6.26 11.21
N ASP A 35 -7.39 6.02 11.42
CA ASP A 35 -6.66 4.99 10.70
C ASP A 35 -7.20 3.59 10.98
N SER A 36 -7.53 3.28 12.24
CA SER A 36 -8.16 2.00 12.61
C SER A 36 -9.54 1.83 11.96
N HIS A 37 -10.37 2.88 11.97
CA HIS A 37 -11.69 2.88 11.34
C HIS A 37 -11.60 2.52 9.85
N PHE A 38 -10.74 3.22 9.11
CA PHE A 38 -10.55 2.96 7.68
C PHE A 38 -9.87 1.63 7.38
N ALA A 39 -8.98 1.14 8.25
CA ALA A 39 -8.38 -0.18 8.08
C ALA A 39 -9.40 -1.33 8.23
N GLU A 40 -10.44 -1.12 9.05
CA GLU A 40 -11.52 -2.10 9.26
C GLU A 40 -12.69 -1.91 8.27
N LEU A 41 -12.82 -0.71 7.70
CA LEU A 41 -13.82 -0.38 6.70
C LEU A 41 -13.71 -1.34 5.50
N TYR A 42 -14.85 -1.90 5.11
CA TYR A 42 -14.96 -2.91 4.04
C TYR A 42 -14.19 -4.22 4.26
N SER A 43 -13.76 -4.53 5.49
CA SER A 43 -13.38 -5.90 5.88
C SER A 43 -14.55 -6.90 5.68
N LYS A 44 -15.78 -6.37 5.66
CA LYS A 44 -17.02 -7.04 5.24
C LYS A 44 -17.67 -6.26 4.10
N ALA A 45 -18.43 -6.95 3.24
CA ALA A 45 -19.17 -6.28 2.17
C ALA A 45 -20.23 -5.33 2.74
N PRO A 46 -20.52 -4.18 2.08
CA PRO A 46 -21.57 -3.26 2.51
C PRO A 46 -22.94 -3.94 2.58
N ASP A 47 -23.71 -3.66 3.64
CA ASP A 47 -25.08 -4.13 3.78
C ASP A 47 -26.05 -3.20 3.05
N PHE A 48 -26.60 -3.65 1.92
CA PHE A 48 -27.50 -2.84 1.11
C PHE A 48 -28.84 -2.55 1.78
N GLN A 49 -29.28 -3.38 2.74
CA GLN A 49 -30.48 -3.08 3.52
C GLN A 49 -30.20 -1.90 4.45
N GLN A 50 -29.04 -1.91 5.11
CA GLN A 50 -28.60 -0.81 5.96
C GLN A 50 -28.41 0.49 5.16
N LEU A 51 -27.75 0.42 4.00
CA LEU A 51 -27.60 1.58 3.10
C LEU A 51 -28.95 2.16 2.68
N ALA A 52 -29.93 1.32 2.36
CA ALA A 52 -31.28 1.78 2.00
C ALA A 52 -32.07 2.38 3.16
N LEU A 53 -31.71 2.11 4.41
CA LEU A 53 -32.29 2.78 5.57
C LEU A 53 -31.66 4.16 5.81
N GLN A 54 -30.41 4.35 5.40
CA GLN A 54 -29.63 5.57 5.67
C GLN A 54 -29.60 6.57 4.51
N ASP A 55 -29.82 6.11 3.27
CA ASP A 55 -29.84 6.98 2.08
C ASP A 55 -31.10 6.75 1.24
N ALA A 56 -31.98 7.77 1.19
CA ALA A 56 -33.26 7.70 0.50
C ALA A 56 -33.14 7.57 -1.03
N ASP A 57 -32.11 8.19 -1.62
CA ASP A 57 -31.87 8.11 -3.06
C ASP A 57 -31.39 6.70 -3.46
N PHE A 58 -30.52 6.11 -2.63
CA PHE A 58 -30.16 4.69 -2.76
C PHE A 58 -31.37 3.78 -2.58
N ALA A 59 -32.20 4.01 -1.55
CA ALA A 59 -33.38 3.20 -1.26
C ALA A 59 -34.36 3.16 -2.44
N ARG A 60 -34.58 4.32 -3.07
CA ARG A 60 -35.43 4.47 -4.26
C ARG A 60 -34.95 3.57 -5.40
N LEU A 61 -33.65 3.63 -5.73
CA LEU A 61 -33.07 2.86 -6.83
C LEU A 61 -32.95 1.38 -6.50
N TRP A 62 -32.55 1.04 -5.26
CA TRP A 62 -32.47 -0.35 -4.80
C TRP A 62 -33.81 -1.05 -4.86
N LYS A 63 -34.91 -0.36 -4.50
CA LYS A 63 -36.27 -0.90 -4.61
C LYS A 63 -36.69 -1.14 -6.06
N LYS A 64 -36.31 -0.24 -6.97
CA LYS A 64 -36.66 -0.30 -8.39
C LYS A 64 -35.86 -1.37 -9.16
N HIS A 65 -34.56 -1.52 -8.87
CA HIS A 65 -33.63 -2.35 -9.64
C HIS A 65 -33.11 -3.58 -8.87
N LYS A 66 -33.92 -4.22 -8.01
CA LYS A 66 -33.46 -5.34 -7.15
C LYS A 66 -32.75 -6.48 -7.89
N THR A 67 -33.12 -6.75 -9.14
CA THR A 67 -32.62 -7.89 -9.93
C THR A 67 -31.51 -7.53 -10.91
N ASP A 68 -31.36 -6.25 -11.24
CA ASP A 68 -30.47 -5.71 -12.28
C ASP A 68 -29.65 -4.51 -11.81
N PHE A 69 -29.61 -4.23 -10.50
CA PHE A 69 -29.00 -3.05 -9.89
C PHE A 69 -27.61 -2.71 -10.44
N PHE A 70 -26.73 -3.71 -10.57
CA PHE A 70 -25.37 -3.46 -11.05
C PHE A 70 -25.28 -3.28 -12.57
N ASN A 71 -26.32 -3.62 -13.33
CA ASN A 71 -26.37 -3.42 -14.77
C ASN A 71 -26.84 -2.00 -15.15
N ASP A 72 -27.40 -1.25 -14.20
CA ASP A 72 -27.88 0.12 -14.42
C ASP A 72 -26.82 1.15 -13.97
N PRO A 73 -26.31 2.01 -14.87
CA PRO A 73 -25.37 3.07 -14.54
C PRO A 73 -25.82 4.01 -13.41
N GLU A 74 -27.11 4.37 -13.35
CA GLU A 74 -27.66 5.27 -12.32
C GLU A 74 -27.53 4.62 -10.94
N CYS A 75 -27.82 3.32 -10.84
CA CYS A 75 -27.69 2.54 -9.61
C CYS A 75 -26.24 2.43 -9.12
N VAL A 76 -25.30 2.16 -10.03
CA VAL A 76 -23.86 2.06 -9.69
C VAL A 76 -23.31 3.41 -9.24
N MET A 77 -23.72 4.49 -9.91
CA MET A 77 -23.36 5.85 -9.52
C MET A 77 -23.96 6.21 -8.16
N GLN A 78 -25.23 5.89 -7.91
CA GLN A 78 -25.84 6.16 -6.62
C GLN A 78 -25.19 5.36 -5.49
N LEU A 79 -24.83 4.10 -5.71
CA LEU A 79 -24.07 3.31 -4.73
C LEU A 79 -22.75 4.01 -4.39
N THR A 80 -22.02 4.49 -5.39
CA THR A 80 -20.75 5.22 -5.19
C THR A 80 -20.97 6.49 -4.37
N LYS A 81 -21.96 7.31 -4.72
CA LYS A 81 -22.32 8.52 -3.96
C LYS A 81 -22.70 8.21 -2.52
N SER A 82 -23.49 7.15 -2.31
CA SER A 82 -23.98 6.76 -0.98
C SER A 82 -22.84 6.27 -0.09
N LEU A 83 -21.96 5.42 -0.60
CA LEU A 83 -20.78 4.96 0.13
C LEU A 83 -19.84 6.11 0.49
N LEU A 84 -19.54 7.02 -0.45
CA LEU A 84 -18.72 8.20 -0.15
C LEU A 84 -19.35 9.11 0.91
N LYS A 85 -20.66 9.33 0.82
CA LYS A 85 -21.39 10.17 1.77
C LYS A 85 -21.42 9.57 3.16
N LEU A 86 -21.75 8.28 3.27
CA LEU A 86 -21.96 7.62 4.56
C LEU A 86 -20.64 7.23 5.23
N ASP A 87 -19.69 6.69 4.47
CA ASP A 87 -18.45 6.12 5.04
C ASP A 87 -17.30 7.14 5.08
N PHE A 88 -17.33 8.18 4.25
CA PHE A 88 -16.25 9.18 4.15
C PHE A 88 -16.72 10.62 4.40
N GLY A 89 -18.03 10.86 4.57
CA GLY A 89 -18.59 12.22 4.66
C GLY A 89 -18.43 13.04 3.37
N LEU A 90 -18.14 12.40 2.24
CA LEU A 90 -17.83 13.05 0.97
C LEU A 90 -19.05 13.12 0.05
N LYS A 91 -19.27 14.27 -0.56
CA LYS A 91 -20.28 14.46 -1.61
C LYS A 91 -19.61 14.35 -2.98
N LEU A 92 -20.31 13.71 -3.92
CA LEU A 92 -19.78 13.48 -5.26
C LEU A 92 -20.82 13.83 -6.34
N GLU A 93 -20.39 14.61 -7.32
CA GLU A 93 -21.06 14.80 -8.58
C GLU A 93 -20.22 14.23 -9.74
N LEU A 94 -20.88 13.55 -10.67
CA LEU A 94 -20.24 12.98 -11.85
C LEU A 94 -21.11 13.30 -13.08
N PRO A 95 -20.50 13.45 -14.26
CA PRO A 95 -21.24 13.44 -15.50
C PRO A 95 -21.66 11.99 -15.84
N ASP A 96 -22.64 11.86 -16.72
CA ASP A 96 -23.20 10.58 -17.18
C ASP A 96 -22.30 9.83 -18.18
N ASP A 97 -21.26 10.48 -18.70
CA ASP A 97 -20.36 9.99 -19.75
C ASP A 97 -18.89 9.86 -19.30
N ARG A 98 -18.63 9.78 -17.99
CA ARG A 98 -17.30 9.48 -17.42
C ARG A 98 -17.36 8.31 -16.46
N LEU A 99 -16.20 7.72 -16.17
CA LEU A 99 -16.09 6.54 -15.34
C LEU A 99 -16.59 6.80 -13.91
N CYS A 100 -17.58 6.03 -13.47
CA CYS A 100 -17.94 5.96 -12.05
C CYS A 100 -16.99 5.01 -11.30
N PRO A 101 -16.17 5.49 -10.35
CA PRO A 101 -15.16 4.66 -9.70
C PRO A 101 -15.75 3.77 -8.60
N PRO A 102 -15.45 2.45 -8.56
CA PRO A 102 -15.86 1.60 -7.45
C PRO A 102 -15.09 1.92 -6.16
N VAL A 103 -15.77 2.47 -5.14
CA VAL A 103 -15.18 3.00 -3.89
C VAL A 103 -14.21 2.03 -3.22
N LEU A 104 -14.63 0.78 -3.00
CA LEU A 104 -13.81 -0.23 -2.32
C LEU A 104 -12.45 -0.44 -3.01
N ASN A 105 -12.36 -0.23 -4.33
CA ASN A 105 -11.12 -0.51 -5.06
C ASN A 105 -10.13 0.61 -4.81
N ARG A 106 -10.67 1.82 -4.83
CA ARG A 106 -9.92 3.06 -4.60
C ARG A 106 -9.40 3.08 -3.17
N HIS A 107 -10.26 2.69 -2.22
CA HIS A 107 -9.89 2.53 -0.81
C HIS A 107 -8.76 1.53 -0.60
N ASN A 108 -8.81 0.33 -1.22
CA ASN A 108 -7.74 -0.67 -1.09
C ASN A 108 -6.37 -0.15 -1.57
N TYR A 109 -6.35 0.68 -2.61
CA TYR A 109 -5.11 1.29 -3.08
C TYR A 109 -4.57 2.30 -2.07
N LEU A 110 -5.43 3.16 -1.50
CA LEU A 110 -5.04 4.08 -0.43
C LEU A 110 -4.55 3.35 0.82
N MET A 111 -5.22 2.28 1.25
CA MET A 111 -4.77 1.45 2.39
C MET A 111 -3.37 0.86 2.16
N TRP A 112 -3.11 0.35 0.96
CA TRP A 112 -1.79 -0.17 0.63
C TRP A 112 -0.73 0.94 0.62
N LEU A 113 -1.06 2.11 0.08
CA LEU A 113 -0.17 3.27 0.06
C LEU A 113 0.14 3.81 1.47
N LYS A 114 -0.84 3.83 2.38
CA LYS A 114 -0.63 4.14 3.81
C LYS A 114 0.39 3.17 4.42
N GLY A 115 0.20 1.86 4.22
CA GLY A 115 1.15 0.85 4.68
C GLY A 115 2.55 1.02 4.08
N LEU A 116 2.65 1.43 2.81
CA LEU A 116 3.91 1.73 2.15
C LEU A 116 4.64 2.89 2.83
N LEU A 117 3.96 4.02 3.02
CA LEU A 117 4.53 5.22 3.64
C LEU A 117 4.90 5.01 5.11
N ASP A 118 4.01 4.38 5.89
CA ASP A 118 4.20 4.14 7.33
C ASP A 118 5.35 3.17 7.62
N SER A 119 5.58 2.25 6.69
CA SER A 119 6.65 1.26 6.84
C SER A 119 7.99 1.74 6.28
N THR A 120 8.06 2.89 5.61
CA THR A 120 9.27 3.35 4.89
C THR A 120 9.77 4.70 5.40
N SER A 121 9.53 4.99 6.67
CA SER A 121 10.00 6.19 7.37
C SER A 121 10.43 5.83 8.80
N TYR A 122 11.45 6.53 9.32
CA TYR A 122 11.75 6.52 10.76
C TYR A 122 10.84 7.48 11.53
N GLU A 123 10.47 8.59 10.89
CA GLU A 123 9.56 9.60 11.43
C GLU A 123 8.13 9.12 11.31
N LYS A 124 7.39 9.16 12.42
CA LYS A 124 6.04 8.60 12.48
C LYS A 124 4.91 9.63 12.33
N GLN A 125 5.14 10.93 12.57
CA GLN A 125 4.01 11.86 12.78
C GLN A 125 4.15 13.30 12.24
N ASP A 126 5.36 13.83 11.97
CA ASP A 126 5.51 15.28 11.69
C ASP A 126 5.82 15.64 10.22
N ARG A 127 5.82 14.66 9.31
CA ARG A 127 6.11 14.95 7.90
C ARG A 127 4.84 15.29 7.13
N LYS A 128 4.86 16.43 6.43
CA LYS A 128 3.83 16.79 5.47
C LYS A 128 3.85 15.81 4.28
N ILE A 129 2.75 15.09 4.07
CA ILE A 129 2.60 14.17 2.94
C ILE A 129 1.95 14.89 1.77
N VAL A 130 2.60 14.84 0.61
CA VAL A 130 2.06 15.36 -0.64
C VAL A 130 2.04 14.24 -1.67
N GLY A 131 0.87 13.95 -2.23
CA GLY A 131 0.67 12.97 -3.30
C GLY A 131 0.45 13.63 -4.65
N LEU A 132 0.86 12.95 -5.73
CA LEU A 132 0.48 13.29 -7.10
C LEU A 132 -0.44 12.20 -7.67
N ASP A 133 -1.69 12.54 -7.96
CA ASP A 133 -2.64 11.68 -8.67
C ASP A 133 -2.62 12.00 -10.17
N ILE A 134 -2.31 11.00 -10.99
CA ILE A 134 -2.13 11.13 -12.44
C ILE A 134 -3.35 10.53 -13.14
N GLY A 135 -4.16 11.38 -13.77
CA GLY A 135 -5.45 10.98 -14.33
C GLY A 135 -6.52 10.87 -13.25
N THR A 136 -6.75 11.97 -12.52
CA THR A 136 -7.67 12.00 -11.36
C THR A 136 -9.13 11.74 -11.73
N GLY A 137 -9.49 11.95 -13.00
CA GLY A 137 -10.82 11.80 -13.56
C GLY A 137 -11.84 12.79 -12.98
N ALA A 138 -13.06 12.75 -13.50
CA ALA A 138 -14.17 13.60 -13.03
C ALA A 138 -14.42 13.47 -11.51
N SER A 139 -14.15 12.29 -10.95
CA SER A 139 -14.42 12.01 -9.55
C SER A 139 -13.46 12.67 -8.56
N CYS A 140 -12.19 12.87 -8.95
CA CYS A 140 -11.10 13.21 -8.02
C CYS A 140 -11.04 12.29 -6.78
N ILE A 141 -11.45 11.02 -6.93
CA ILE A 141 -11.77 10.15 -5.80
C ILE A 141 -10.58 9.85 -4.89
N TYR A 142 -9.38 9.68 -5.45
CA TYR A 142 -8.19 9.38 -4.65
C TYR A 142 -7.77 10.56 -3.78
N PRO A 143 -7.62 11.79 -4.31
CA PRO A 143 -7.38 12.98 -3.50
C PRO A 143 -8.45 13.18 -2.42
N LEU A 144 -9.74 13.11 -2.77
CA LEU A 144 -10.83 13.34 -1.82
C LEU A 144 -10.76 12.34 -0.65
N MET A 145 -10.68 11.04 -0.95
CA MET A 145 -10.61 9.99 0.07
C MET A 145 -9.31 10.08 0.87
N GLY A 146 -8.16 10.28 0.22
CA GLY A 146 -6.87 10.39 0.90
C GLY A 146 -6.83 11.54 1.91
N CYS A 147 -7.38 12.69 1.54
CA CYS A 147 -7.54 13.86 2.42
C CYS A 147 -8.51 13.61 3.59
N THR A 148 -9.55 12.79 3.40
CA THR A 148 -10.45 12.39 4.50
C THR A 148 -9.76 11.44 5.47
N GLU A 149 -9.08 10.43 4.93
CA GLU A 149 -8.47 9.36 5.71
C GLU A 149 -7.23 9.83 6.49
N ARG A 150 -6.46 10.77 5.93
CA ARG A 150 -5.25 11.33 6.55
C ARG A 150 -5.04 12.80 6.21
N ASP A 151 -4.14 13.43 6.95
CA ASP A 151 -3.72 14.80 6.67
C ASP A 151 -2.73 14.85 5.49
N TRP A 152 -3.23 14.50 4.30
CA TRP A 152 -2.50 14.51 3.05
C TRP A 152 -2.92 15.70 2.20
N ASP A 153 -1.96 16.25 1.48
CA ASP A 153 -2.21 17.16 0.37
C ASP A 153 -2.03 16.42 -0.96
N PHE A 154 -2.73 16.87 -1.99
CA PHE A 154 -2.69 16.29 -3.31
C PHE A 154 -2.50 17.34 -4.40
N ILE A 155 -1.73 16.94 -5.40
CA ILE A 155 -1.77 17.52 -6.73
C ILE A 155 -2.51 16.50 -7.60
N ALA A 156 -3.59 16.93 -8.23
CA ALA A 156 -4.44 16.07 -9.04
C ALA A 156 -4.37 16.54 -10.49
N THR A 157 -3.86 15.69 -11.38
CA THR A 157 -3.66 16.05 -12.80
C THR A 157 -4.63 15.29 -13.69
N ASP A 158 -5.08 15.94 -14.76
CA ASP A 158 -5.85 15.31 -15.82
C ASP A 158 -5.69 16.06 -17.14
N ILE A 159 -6.02 15.39 -18.25
CA ILE A 159 -5.95 15.92 -19.61
C ILE A 159 -7.34 16.20 -20.20
N ASP A 160 -8.41 15.66 -19.61
CA ASP A 160 -9.77 15.83 -20.10
C ASP A 160 -10.43 17.06 -19.44
N PRO A 161 -10.81 18.10 -20.21
CA PRO A 161 -11.39 19.32 -19.66
C PRO A 161 -12.67 19.10 -18.84
N LYS A 162 -13.51 18.13 -19.24
CA LYS A 162 -14.77 17.81 -18.53
C LYS A 162 -14.47 17.12 -17.19
N SER A 163 -13.52 16.19 -17.16
CA SER A 163 -13.02 15.60 -15.92
C SER A 163 -12.45 16.67 -14.99
N LEU A 164 -11.65 17.61 -15.50
CA LEU A 164 -11.09 18.71 -14.70
C LEU A 164 -12.16 19.63 -14.11
N GLU A 165 -13.21 19.94 -14.88
CA GLU A 165 -14.36 20.73 -14.40
C GLU A 165 -15.03 20.06 -13.20
N TYR A 166 -15.39 18.77 -13.34
CA TYR A 166 -16.04 18.02 -12.27
C TYR A 166 -15.12 17.75 -11.08
N ALA A 167 -13.83 17.49 -11.32
CA ALA A 167 -12.84 17.32 -10.26
C ALA A 167 -12.74 18.58 -9.39
N ARG A 168 -12.60 19.76 -10.01
CA ARG A 168 -12.59 21.05 -9.28
C ARG A 168 -13.91 21.28 -8.52
N LYS A 169 -15.05 20.98 -9.15
CA LYS A 169 -16.36 21.06 -8.49
C LYS A 169 -16.45 20.17 -7.26
N ASN A 170 -16.00 18.92 -7.35
CA ASN A 170 -16.02 17.97 -6.25
C ASN A 170 -15.07 18.35 -5.11
N VAL A 171 -13.89 18.90 -5.43
CA VAL A 171 -12.98 19.45 -4.42
C VAL A 171 -13.65 20.59 -3.66
N ALA A 172 -14.22 21.57 -4.37
CA ALA A 172 -14.90 22.71 -3.76
C ALA A 172 -16.14 22.30 -2.95
N LEU A 173 -16.92 21.33 -3.44
CA LEU A 173 -18.11 20.81 -2.77
C LEU A 173 -17.81 20.22 -1.38
N ASN A 174 -16.58 19.74 -1.18
CA ASN A 174 -16.12 19.14 0.08
C ASN A 174 -15.19 20.07 0.88
N GLY A 175 -14.97 21.32 0.44
CA GLY A 175 -14.13 22.30 1.13
C GLY A 175 -12.65 21.90 1.19
N LEU A 176 -12.14 21.20 0.18
CA LEU A 176 -10.78 20.64 0.15
C LEU A 176 -9.81 21.44 -0.75
N ASP A 177 -10.18 22.62 -1.22
CA ASP A 177 -9.39 23.45 -2.15
C ASP A 177 -7.99 23.80 -1.60
N SER A 178 -7.84 23.92 -0.28
CA SER A 178 -6.55 24.21 0.36
C SER A 178 -5.60 23.02 0.38
N ARG A 179 -6.11 21.79 0.17
CA ARG A 179 -5.34 20.54 0.23
C ARG A 179 -5.23 19.85 -1.12
N ILE A 180 -6.15 20.09 -2.05
CA ILE A 180 -6.17 19.45 -3.37
C ILE A 180 -6.04 20.50 -4.47
N LYS A 181 -4.90 20.49 -5.16
CA LYS A 181 -4.64 21.34 -6.32
C LYS A 181 -4.92 20.58 -7.62
N VAL A 182 -6.01 20.90 -8.31
CA VAL A 182 -6.33 20.31 -9.62
C VAL A 182 -5.62 21.07 -10.76
N VAL A 183 -4.78 20.37 -11.52
CA VAL A 183 -3.92 20.95 -12.56
C VAL A 183 -4.21 20.32 -13.92
N GLU A 184 -4.48 21.15 -14.91
CA GLU A 184 -4.65 20.72 -16.30
C GLU A 184 -3.31 20.39 -16.94
N ARG A 185 -3.26 19.28 -17.70
CA ARG A 185 -2.11 18.84 -18.49
C ARG A 185 -2.52 18.51 -19.92
N LYS A 186 -1.54 18.35 -20.79
CA LYS A 186 -1.71 17.84 -22.16
C LYS A 186 -1.15 16.42 -22.28
N PRO A 187 -1.62 15.60 -23.23
CA PRO A 187 -1.08 14.24 -23.44
C PRO A 187 0.44 14.17 -23.63
N THR A 188 1.02 15.20 -24.25
CA THR A 188 2.46 15.35 -24.52
C THR A 188 3.27 15.83 -23.32
N ASP A 189 2.62 16.35 -22.28
CA ASP A 189 3.30 16.92 -21.12
C ASP A 189 3.84 15.81 -20.22
N VAL A 190 5.02 16.00 -19.64
CA VAL A 190 5.61 15.11 -18.61
C VAL A 190 4.58 14.78 -17.52
N LEU A 191 4.42 13.50 -17.18
CA LEU A 191 3.43 13.02 -16.21
C LEU A 191 3.76 13.50 -14.79
N ILE A 192 5.04 13.44 -14.41
CA ILE A 192 5.55 13.77 -13.08
C ILE A 192 6.35 15.09 -13.15
N SER A 193 5.66 16.17 -13.46
CA SER A 193 6.26 17.49 -13.74
C SER A 193 6.50 18.33 -12.47
N LEU A 194 7.32 17.84 -11.54
CA LEU A 194 7.56 18.51 -10.25
C LEU A 194 8.08 19.95 -10.39
N ASP A 195 8.93 20.22 -11.39
CA ASP A 195 9.46 21.55 -11.64
C ASP A 195 8.38 22.53 -12.13
N ASP A 196 7.54 22.13 -13.09
CA ASP A 196 6.40 22.93 -13.56
C ASP A 196 5.41 23.24 -12.42
N LEU A 197 5.30 22.32 -11.46
CA LEU A 197 4.42 22.43 -10.31
C LEU A 197 5.02 23.27 -9.17
N ASN A 198 6.28 23.69 -9.28
CA ASN A 198 7.08 24.34 -8.24
C ASN A 198 7.16 23.50 -6.95
N VAL A 199 7.42 22.20 -7.09
CA VAL A 199 7.51 21.25 -5.98
C VAL A 199 8.88 20.58 -5.97
N ASN A 200 9.60 20.68 -4.86
CA ASN A 200 10.93 20.08 -4.74
C ASN A 200 10.86 18.55 -4.70
N SER A 201 9.98 18.02 -3.85
CA SER A 201 9.75 16.59 -3.68
C SER A 201 8.32 16.30 -3.21
N ILE A 202 7.88 15.07 -3.45
CA ILE A 202 6.58 14.55 -3.03
C ILE A 202 6.74 13.16 -2.41
N SER A 203 5.76 12.75 -1.61
CA SER A 203 5.78 11.46 -0.92
C SER A 203 5.39 10.30 -1.85
N PHE A 204 4.50 10.52 -2.81
CA PHE A 204 4.15 9.47 -3.75
C PHE A 204 3.53 10.01 -5.05
N THR A 205 3.63 9.21 -6.11
CA THR A 205 2.68 9.27 -7.23
C THR A 205 1.70 8.12 -7.14
N MET A 206 0.51 8.31 -7.66
CA MET A 206 -0.45 7.25 -7.91
C MET A 206 -1.10 7.41 -9.28
N SER A 207 -1.46 6.28 -9.88
CA SER A 207 -2.14 6.25 -11.18
C SER A 207 -3.02 5.01 -11.27
N ASN A 208 -4.19 5.17 -11.87
CA ASN A 208 -5.00 4.07 -12.36
C ASN A 208 -5.16 4.25 -13.88
N PRO A 209 -4.16 3.82 -14.67
CA PRO A 209 -4.09 4.12 -16.08
C PRO A 209 -5.24 3.46 -16.87
N PRO A 210 -5.58 4.01 -18.05
CA PRO A 210 -6.42 3.31 -19.02
C PRO A 210 -5.81 1.94 -19.36
N PHE A 211 -6.64 0.89 -19.40
CA PHE A 211 -6.12 -0.49 -19.46
C PHE A 211 -5.80 -0.98 -20.88
N TYR A 212 -6.48 -0.45 -21.90
CA TYR A 212 -6.51 -1.04 -23.23
C TYR A 212 -5.64 -0.26 -24.22
N LYS A 213 -4.99 -0.96 -25.15
CA LYS A 213 -4.18 -0.38 -26.22
C LYS A 213 -5.03 0.26 -27.32
N SER A 214 -6.22 -0.29 -27.54
CA SER A 214 -7.15 0.19 -28.56
C SER A 214 -8.60 -0.20 -28.24
N GLU A 215 -9.54 0.39 -28.99
CA GLU A 215 -10.96 0.05 -28.91
C GLU A 215 -11.22 -1.41 -29.32
N GLU A 216 -10.48 -1.92 -30.30
CA GLU A 216 -10.57 -3.32 -30.73
C GLU A 216 -10.18 -4.28 -29.60
N GLU A 217 -9.13 -3.97 -28.83
CA GLU A 217 -8.70 -4.78 -27.69
C GLU A 217 -9.72 -4.75 -26.54
N LEU A 218 -10.32 -3.58 -26.27
CA LEU A 218 -11.42 -3.45 -25.31
C LEU A 218 -12.60 -4.36 -25.71
N LEU A 219 -13.01 -4.29 -26.98
CA LEU A 219 -14.10 -5.10 -27.52
C LEU A 219 -13.76 -6.59 -27.55
N GLU A 220 -12.51 -6.97 -27.87
CA GLU A 220 -12.06 -8.34 -27.86
C GLU A 220 -12.01 -8.93 -26.45
N SER A 221 -11.50 -8.17 -25.47
CA SER A 221 -11.55 -8.53 -24.05
C SER A 221 -12.99 -8.70 -23.55
N ALA A 222 -13.94 -7.91 -24.07
CA ALA A 222 -15.36 -8.07 -23.77
C ALA A 222 -15.95 -9.34 -24.43
N ARG A 223 -15.56 -9.66 -25.67
CA ARG A 223 -16.00 -10.88 -26.40
C ARG A 223 -15.49 -12.18 -25.78
N GLN A 224 -14.27 -12.19 -25.26
CA GLN A 224 -13.66 -13.36 -24.62
C GLN A 224 -14.28 -13.71 -23.26
N LYS A 225 -15.06 -12.79 -22.67
CA LYS A 225 -15.81 -13.05 -21.43
C LYS A 225 -17.11 -13.76 -21.78
N SER A 226 -17.31 -14.97 -21.24
CA SER A 226 -18.54 -15.76 -21.43
C SER A 226 -19.81 -15.12 -20.87
N ARG A 227 -19.71 -14.00 -20.15
CA ARG A 227 -20.81 -13.20 -19.60
C ARG A 227 -20.46 -11.72 -19.66
N PRO A 228 -21.46 -10.83 -19.82
CA PRO A 228 -21.24 -9.39 -19.68
C PRO A 228 -20.64 -9.05 -18.32
N PRO A 229 -19.91 -7.93 -18.21
CA PRO A 229 -19.41 -7.45 -16.92
C PRO A 229 -20.57 -7.34 -15.93
N PHE A 230 -20.31 -7.68 -14.67
CA PHE A 230 -21.32 -7.63 -13.60
C PHE A 230 -21.70 -6.22 -13.19
N THR A 231 -21.04 -5.20 -13.74
CA THR A 231 -21.25 -3.79 -13.41
C THR A 231 -21.24 -2.97 -14.70
N ALA A 232 -22.17 -2.03 -14.82
CA ALA A 232 -22.18 -1.07 -15.92
C ALA A 232 -20.89 -0.26 -15.93
N CYS A 233 -20.30 -0.08 -17.12
CA CYS A 233 -19.12 0.74 -17.32
C CYS A 233 -19.50 2.01 -18.08
N THR A 234 -19.31 3.16 -17.46
CA THR A 234 -19.61 4.49 -18.02
C THR A 234 -18.36 5.24 -18.49
N GLY A 235 -17.20 4.58 -18.50
CA GLY A 235 -15.92 5.22 -18.81
C GLY A 235 -15.89 5.78 -20.23
N ALA A 236 -15.39 7.01 -20.39
CA ALA A 236 -15.13 7.57 -21.70
C ALA A 236 -13.94 6.86 -22.37
N LYS A 237 -13.84 6.93 -23.70
CA LYS A 237 -12.73 6.32 -24.45
C LYS A 237 -11.36 6.73 -23.92
N VAL A 238 -11.19 8.02 -23.61
CA VAL A 238 -9.95 8.59 -23.05
C VAL A 238 -9.58 8.06 -21.66
N GLU A 239 -10.54 7.47 -20.93
CA GLU A 239 -10.31 6.86 -19.60
C GLU A 239 -10.12 5.33 -19.68
N MET A 240 -10.35 4.73 -20.85
CA MET A 240 -10.31 3.28 -21.06
C MET A 240 -9.18 2.83 -21.99
N VAL A 241 -8.79 3.68 -22.95
CA VAL A 241 -7.77 3.39 -23.96
C VAL A 241 -6.61 4.37 -23.86
N THR A 242 -5.38 3.86 -23.98
CA THR A 242 -4.16 4.64 -24.15
C THR A 242 -3.26 3.94 -25.16
N ASP A 243 -2.49 4.69 -25.93
CA ASP A 243 -1.51 4.11 -26.87
C ASP A 243 -0.55 3.18 -26.10
N GLY A 244 -0.38 1.96 -26.62
CA GLY A 244 0.45 0.92 -25.98
C GLY A 244 -0.09 0.32 -24.67
N GLY A 245 -1.25 0.80 -24.20
CA GLY A 245 -1.99 0.27 -23.06
C GLY A 245 -1.30 0.56 -21.72
N GLU A 246 -1.76 -0.09 -20.66
CA GLU A 246 -1.29 0.20 -19.30
C GLU A 246 0.24 -0.02 -19.13
N VAL A 247 0.87 -0.92 -19.89
CA VAL A 247 2.32 -1.14 -19.77
C VAL A 247 3.12 0.04 -20.32
N GLU A 248 2.78 0.60 -21.49
CA GLU A 248 3.50 1.77 -22.02
C GLU A 248 3.28 3.02 -21.17
N PHE A 249 2.07 3.21 -20.64
CA PHE A 249 1.80 4.32 -19.73
C PHE A 249 2.69 4.25 -18.49
N VAL A 250 2.78 3.09 -17.83
CA VAL A 250 3.60 2.94 -16.62
C VAL A 250 5.10 2.90 -16.96
N ASP A 251 5.49 2.42 -18.15
CA ASP A 251 6.86 2.53 -18.67
C ASP A 251 7.31 3.98 -18.83
N ARG A 252 6.41 4.86 -19.27
CA ARG A 252 6.66 6.30 -19.31
C ARG A 252 6.88 6.87 -17.91
N MET A 253 6.05 6.48 -16.93
CA MET A 253 6.29 6.86 -15.52
C MET A 253 7.65 6.36 -15.02
N LEU A 254 8.05 5.13 -15.37
CA LEU A 254 9.35 4.57 -15.03
C LEU A 254 10.48 5.42 -15.62
N LYS A 255 10.41 5.77 -16.91
CA LYS A 255 11.41 6.62 -17.58
C LYS A 255 11.55 7.99 -16.91
N GLU A 256 10.45 8.63 -16.56
CA GLU A 256 10.46 9.91 -15.83
C GLU A 256 11.02 9.74 -14.41
N SER A 257 10.70 8.63 -13.74
CA SER A 257 11.21 8.32 -12.40
C SER A 257 12.74 8.13 -12.36
N LEU A 258 13.36 7.64 -13.43
CA LEU A 258 14.82 7.50 -13.52
C LEU A 258 15.55 8.84 -13.43
N ALA A 259 14.92 9.92 -13.90
CA ALA A 259 15.45 11.28 -13.82
C ALA A 259 15.15 11.93 -12.46
N LEU A 260 13.95 11.70 -11.92
CA LEU A 260 13.49 12.30 -10.68
C LEU A 260 14.05 11.62 -9.42
N GLN A 261 14.34 10.32 -9.49
CA GLN A 261 14.87 9.49 -8.41
C GLN A 261 14.14 9.72 -7.07
N GLU A 262 14.89 10.09 -6.02
CA GLU A 262 14.39 10.28 -4.65
C GLU A 262 13.57 11.58 -4.47
N ARG A 263 13.37 12.40 -5.52
CA ARG A 263 12.40 13.51 -5.46
C ARG A 263 10.96 13.02 -5.27
N VAL A 264 10.68 11.76 -5.58
CA VAL A 264 9.46 11.07 -5.17
C VAL A 264 9.86 9.89 -4.31
N GLN A 265 9.32 9.80 -3.09
CA GLN A 265 9.64 8.67 -2.22
C GLN A 265 9.11 7.35 -2.81
N TRP A 266 7.86 7.32 -3.29
CA TRP A 266 7.27 6.14 -3.94
C TRP A 266 6.54 6.47 -5.23
N TYR A 267 6.98 5.89 -6.34
CA TYR A 267 6.21 5.89 -7.57
C TYR A 267 5.28 4.69 -7.54
N THR A 268 3.98 4.88 -7.80
CA THR A 268 3.02 3.78 -7.78
C THR A 268 2.05 3.83 -8.96
N SER A 269 1.61 2.66 -9.42
CA SER A 269 0.53 2.52 -10.41
C SER A 269 -0.27 1.24 -10.20
N MET A 270 -1.56 1.28 -10.53
CA MET A 270 -2.42 0.11 -10.61
C MET A 270 -2.37 -0.52 -12.01
N PHE A 271 -2.63 -1.83 -12.08
CA PHE A 271 -2.76 -2.62 -13.29
C PHE A 271 -4.09 -3.40 -13.29
N GLY A 272 -4.74 -3.40 -14.45
CA GLY A 272 -5.91 -4.18 -14.81
C GLY A 272 -5.60 -5.66 -15.06
N PHE A 273 -4.40 -5.97 -15.58
CA PHE A 273 -3.98 -7.33 -15.92
C PHE A 273 -2.69 -7.76 -15.18
N LEU A 274 -2.66 -9.03 -14.73
CA LEU A 274 -1.48 -9.60 -14.06
C LEU A 274 -0.28 -9.72 -15.00
N THR A 275 -0.52 -9.98 -16.29
CA THR A 275 0.53 -10.08 -17.31
C THR A 275 1.28 -8.77 -17.47
N SER A 276 0.56 -7.65 -17.44
CA SER A 276 1.13 -6.30 -17.50
C SER A 276 2.04 -6.02 -16.30
N LEU A 277 1.62 -6.41 -15.10
CA LEU A 277 2.46 -6.32 -13.90
C LEU A 277 3.74 -7.17 -14.05
N ILE A 278 3.64 -8.41 -14.52
CA ILE A 278 4.79 -9.30 -14.68
C ILE A 278 5.81 -8.66 -15.64
N GLU A 279 5.35 -8.21 -16.80
CA GLU A 279 6.18 -7.52 -17.78
C GLU A 279 6.84 -6.27 -17.20
N PHE A 280 6.08 -5.45 -16.45
CA PHE A 280 6.61 -4.24 -15.85
C PHE A 280 7.64 -4.52 -14.75
N VAL A 281 7.46 -5.56 -13.95
CA VAL A 281 8.45 -5.96 -12.93
C VAL A 281 9.77 -6.39 -13.58
N ASP A 282 9.75 -7.02 -14.74
CA ASP A 282 10.98 -7.34 -15.47
C ASP A 282 11.70 -6.07 -15.93
N LYS A 283 10.97 -5.03 -16.37
CA LYS A 283 11.56 -3.72 -16.67
C LYS A 283 12.20 -3.05 -15.45
N LEU A 284 11.57 -3.13 -14.27
CA LEU A 284 12.19 -2.62 -13.02
C LEU A 284 13.54 -3.30 -12.76
N ARG A 285 13.64 -4.61 -13.01
CA ARG A 285 14.87 -5.39 -12.84
C ARG A 285 15.92 -5.04 -13.88
N ASP A 286 15.54 -4.83 -15.13
CA ASP A 286 16.45 -4.39 -16.20
C ASP A 286 17.09 -3.04 -15.87
N HIS A 287 16.32 -2.14 -15.24
CA HIS A 287 16.80 -0.86 -14.71
C HIS A 287 17.47 -0.96 -13.34
N LYS A 288 17.66 -2.17 -12.78
CA LYS A 288 18.30 -2.44 -11.50
C LYS A 288 17.62 -1.77 -10.29
N ILE A 289 16.31 -1.57 -10.38
CA ILE A 289 15.51 -1.04 -9.27
C ILE A 289 15.22 -2.18 -8.30
N ASP A 290 15.93 -2.17 -7.18
CA ASP A 290 15.84 -3.22 -6.16
C ASP A 290 14.78 -2.95 -5.08
N ASN A 291 14.22 -1.74 -5.02
CA ASN A 291 13.24 -1.34 -4.02
C ASN A 291 11.87 -1.16 -4.65
N TYR A 292 11.10 -2.25 -4.63
CA TYR A 292 9.75 -2.26 -5.17
C TYR A 292 8.82 -3.13 -4.31
N ALA A 293 7.52 -2.90 -4.47
CA ALA A 293 6.44 -3.61 -3.79
C ALA A 293 5.35 -3.96 -4.79
N VAL A 294 4.70 -5.10 -4.59
CA VAL A 294 3.56 -5.55 -5.41
C VAL A 294 2.43 -6.07 -4.53
N THR A 295 1.19 -5.82 -4.95
CA THR A 295 0.00 -6.29 -4.24
C THR A 295 -1.12 -6.68 -5.19
N GLU A 296 -2.11 -7.43 -4.67
CA GLU A 296 -3.36 -7.73 -5.37
C GLU A 296 -4.56 -7.22 -4.56
N PHE A 297 -5.45 -6.49 -5.23
CA PHE A 297 -6.73 -6.06 -4.69
C PHE A 297 -7.81 -7.01 -5.19
N ILE A 298 -8.45 -7.74 -4.28
CA ILE A 298 -9.51 -8.70 -4.59
C ILE A 298 -10.84 -8.11 -4.16
N GLN A 299 -11.79 -8.04 -5.08
CA GLN A 299 -13.12 -7.50 -4.82
C GLN A 299 -14.20 -8.47 -5.29
N GLY A 300 -15.02 -8.89 -4.33
CA GLY A 300 -15.97 -9.96 -4.56
C GLY A 300 -15.28 -11.24 -5.02
N SER A 301 -15.94 -12.00 -5.90
CA SER A 301 -15.45 -13.32 -6.32
C SER A 301 -14.58 -13.31 -7.58
N LYS A 302 -14.48 -12.18 -8.30
CA LYS A 302 -13.93 -12.17 -9.67
C LYS A 302 -13.03 -10.99 -10.00
N THR A 303 -13.31 -9.79 -9.48
CA THR A 303 -12.54 -8.61 -9.87
C THR A 303 -11.23 -8.61 -9.11
N ARG A 304 -10.13 -8.67 -9.86
CA ARG A 304 -8.77 -8.52 -9.35
C ARG A 304 -8.14 -7.31 -10.02
N ARG A 305 -7.41 -6.54 -9.22
CA ARG A 305 -6.46 -5.53 -9.69
C ARG A 305 -5.14 -5.79 -9.02
N TRP A 306 -4.07 -5.32 -9.62
CA TRP A 306 -2.74 -5.39 -9.04
C TRP A 306 -2.18 -3.99 -8.93
N ALA A 307 -1.25 -3.76 -8.02
CA ALA A 307 -0.51 -2.51 -7.99
C ALA A 307 0.97 -2.79 -7.80
N VAL A 308 1.77 -1.89 -8.36
CA VAL A 308 3.22 -1.84 -8.21
C VAL A 308 3.59 -0.52 -7.55
N ALA A 309 4.66 -0.56 -6.77
CA ALA A 309 5.32 0.62 -6.25
C ALA A 309 6.82 0.41 -6.40
N TRP A 310 7.56 1.45 -6.74
CA TRP A 310 9.01 1.43 -6.78
C TRP A 310 9.60 2.72 -6.20
N SER A 311 10.82 2.62 -5.69
CA SER A 311 11.55 3.71 -5.06
C SER A 311 13.03 3.63 -5.40
N PHE A 312 13.68 4.79 -5.44
CA PHE A 312 15.14 4.89 -5.49
C PHE A 312 15.74 5.06 -4.09
N GLY A 313 14.91 5.34 -3.09
CA GLY A 313 15.32 5.46 -1.70
C GLY A 313 15.66 4.11 -1.08
N ASN A 314 16.33 4.15 0.06
CA ASN A 314 16.87 2.97 0.74
C ASN A 314 15.92 2.36 1.79
N MET A 315 14.82 3.03 2.13
CA MET A 315 13.87 2.55 3.13
C MET A 315 13.00 1.40 2.58
N ARG A 316 12.95 0.29 3.32
CA ARG A 316 12.34 -0.96 2.90
C ARG A 316 10.92 -1.12 3.45
N PRO A 317 9.93 -1.38 2.58
CA PRO A 317 8.56 -1.59 3.05
C PRO A 317 8.43 -2.86 3.89
N ALA A 318 7.45 -2.87 4.78
CA ALA A 318 7.13 -4.07 5.57
C ALA A 318 6.76 -5.24 4.64
N GLN A 319 7.06 -6.47 5.06
CA GLN A 319 6.87 -7.67 4.23
C GLN A 319 5.45 -7.83 3.71
N SER A 320 4.45 -7.55 4.55
CA SER A 320 3.02 -7.63 4.18
C SER A 320 2.62 -6.62 3.10
N VAL A 321 3.30 -5.48 3.03
CA VAL A 321 3.08 -4.42 2.04
C VAL A 321 3.87 -4.72 0.75
N ALA A 322 5.12 -5.14 0.90
CA ALA A 322 6.04 -5.42 -0.20
C ALA A 322 5.59 -6.60 -1.06
N ARG A 323 5.03 -7.63 -0.42
CA ARG A 323 4.73 -8.94 -1.02
C ARG A 323 3.26 -9.31 -0.85
N GLY A 324 2.37 -8.42 -1.28
CA GLY A 324 0.91 -8.56 -1.12
C GLY A 324 0.23 -9.56 -2.05
N ILE A 325 0.93 -10.07 -3.08
CA ILE A 325 0.36 -11.06 -4.01
C ILE A 325 0.49 -12.47 -3.43
N LYS A 326 -0.65 -13.15 -3.21
CA LYS A 326 -0.70 -14.48 -2.57
C LYS A 326 -0.81 -15.63 -3.57
N THR A 327 -1.23 -15.35 -4.81
CA THR A 327 -1.44 -16.36 -5.84
C THR A 327 -0.11 -17.04 -6.23
N ALA A 328 -0.07 -18.39 -6.22
CA ALA A 328 1.18 -19.17 -6.38
C ALA A 328 1.88 -18.97 -7.73
N VAL A 329 1.11 -18.69 -8.79
CA VAL A 329 1.60 -18.51 -10.17
C VAL A 329 2.48 -17.26 -10.31
N SER A 330 2.34 -16.29 -9.39
CA SER A 330 3.01 -14.98 -9.43
C SER A 330 4.16 -14.85 -8.44
N LYS A 331 4.69 -15.94 -7.85
CA LYS A 331 5.85 -15.83 -6.95
C LYS A 331 7.08 -15.22 -7.63
N ASN A 332 7.19 -15.36 -8.95
CA ASN A 332 8.30 -14.83 -9.74
C ASN A 332 8.35 -13.30 -9.83
N VAL A 333 7.28 -12.57 -9.44
CA VAL A 333 7.30 -11.10 -9.42
C VAL A 333 7.61 -10.50 -8.05
N LEU A 334 7.61 -11.31 -6.99
CA LEU A 334 7.76 -10.78 -5.63
C LEU A 334 9.16 -10.19 -5.41
N PRO A 335 9.28 -9.00 -4.79
CA PRO A 335 10.57 -8.39 -4.42
C PRO A 335 11.27 -9.19 -3.32
N GLU A 336 12.51 -8.86 -2.99
CA GLU A 336 13.26 -9.50 -1.89
C GLU A 336 12.49 -9.54 -0.56
N ILE A 337 12.79 -10.52 0.28
CA ILE A 337 12.18 -10.64 1.61
C ILE A 337 12.70 -9.50 2.50
N THR A 338 11.79 -8.75 3.11
CA THR A 338 12.12 -7.65 4.02
C THR A 338 11.86 -7.98 5.49
N GLU A 339 11.12 -9.05 5.80
CA GLU A 339 10.90 -9.49 7.18
C GLU A 339 10.78 -11.01 7.27
N GLU A 340 11.37 -11.59 8.31
CA GLU A 340 11.32 -13.03 8.53
C GLU A 340 11.38 -13.39 10.02
N ARG A 341 10.75 -14.53 10.34
CA ARG A 341 10.99 -15.25 11.58
C ARG A 341 12.32 -16.00 11.48
N VAL A 342 13.30 -15.60 12.27
CA VAL A 342 14.69 -16.08 12.18
C VAL A 342 14.86 -17.44 12.85
N VAL A 343 14.26 -17.61 14.03
CA VAL A 343 14.37 -18.83 14.84
C VAL A 343 13.28 -18.89 15.90
N ASP A 344 12.76 -20.09 16.13
CA ASP A 344 11.92 -20.44 17.28
C ASP A 344 12.77 -21.19 18.32
N ILE A 345 12.58 -20.85 19.59
CA ILE A 345 13.35 -21.32 20.72
C ILE A 345 12.38 -21.81 21.78
N PRO A 346 12.53 -23.03 22.34
CA PRO A 346 11.69 -23.46 23.44
C PRO A 346 11.78 -22.50 24.63
N LEU A 347 10.65 -22.15 25.24
CA LEU A 347 10.62 -21.29 26.41
C LEU A 347 11.16 -22.06 27.63
N GLN A 348 12.45 -21.93 27.92
CA GLN A 348 13.14 -22.63 29.02
C GLN A 348 13.38 -21.75 30.25
N GLU A 349 13.28 -20.44 30.11
CA GLU A 349 13.58 -19.44 31.14
C GLU A 349 12.62 -18.25 31.08
N LYS A 350 12.79 -17.27 31.99
CA LYS A 350 12.06 -16.00 31.92
C LYS A 350 12.46 -15.25 30.65
N ILE A 351 11.45 -14.78 29.91
CA ILE A 351 11.66 -14.05 28.66
C ILE A 351 12.55 -12.81 28.82
N GLY A 352 12.47 -12.12 29.96
CA GLY A 352 13.29 -10.94 30.25
C GLY A 352 14.78 -11.29 30.22
N ASP A 353 15.17 -12.38 30.89
CA ASP A 353 16.57 -12.83 30.95
C ASP A 353 17.10 -13.17 29.55
N PHE A 354 16.29 -13.86 28.74
CA PHE A 354 16.64 -14.13 27.34
C PHE A 354 16.81 -12.84 26.53
N ALA A 355 15.84 -11.93 26.66
CA ALA A 355 15.80 -10.67 25.92
C ALA A 355 16.99 -9.77 26.28
N ASP A 356 17.35 -9.66 27.56
CA ASP A 356 18.47 -8.87 28.04
C ASP A 356 19.80 -9.42 27.52
N ARG A 357 20.00 -10.75 27.54
CA ARG A 357 21.19 -11.37 26.95
C ARG A 357 21.24 -11.20 25.44
N PHE A 358 20.10 -11.31 24.76
CA PHE A 358 20.02 -11.12 23.31
C PHE A 358 20.35 -9.67 22.92
N ARG A 359 19.71 -8.69 23.57
CA ARG A 359 20.00 -7.26 23.43
C ARG A 359 21.49 -6.97 23.67
N SER A 360 22.05 -7.47 24.77
CA SER A 360 23.45 -7.23 25.15
C SER A 360 24.45 -7.75 24.10
N GLU A 361 24.14 -8.83 23.39
CA GLU A 361 25.00 -9.32 22.29
C GLU A 361 24.91 -8.44 21.05
N LEU A 362 23.77 -7.79 20.77
CA LEU A 362 23.64 -6.82 19.68
C LEU A 362 24.31 -5.49 20.02
N GLU A 363 24.25 -5.05 21.29
CA GLU A 363 24.88 -3.81 21.77
C GLU A 363 26.42 -3.81 21.64
N LYS A 364 27.04 -5.00 21.57
CA LYS A 364 28.49 -5.16 21.30
C LYS A 364 28.88 -4.87 19.84
N LEU A 365 27.91 -4.76 18.94
CA LEU A 365 28.17 -4.45 17.54
C LEU A 365 28.53 -2.98 17.37
N ASP A 366 29.33 -2.71 16.35
CA ASP A 366 29.81 -1.36 15.99
C ASP A 366 28.72 -0.58 15.23
N LEU A 367 27.56 -0.40 15.86
CA LEU A 367 26.38 0.24 15.27
C LEU A 367 26.48 1.76 15.33
N ILE A 368 25.93 2.44 14.33
CA ILE A 368 25.77 3.90 14.32
C ILE A 368 24.76 4.29 15.41
N THR A 369 23.64 3.59 15.47
CA THR A 369 22.64 3.72 16.54
C THR A 369 22.11 2.34 16.93
N TRP A 370 21.76 2.19 18.21
CA TRP A 370 21.09 1.02 18.75
C TRP A 370 20.08 1.47 19.81
N GLU A 371 18.81 1.23 19.54
CA GLU A 371 17.71 1.57 20.44
C GLU A 371 16.93 0.30 20.77
N TRP A 372 16.52 0.16 22.03
CA TRP A 372 15.76 -1.00 22.50
C TRP A 372 14.56 -0.56 23.33
N ASP A 373 13.38 -1.02 22.94
CA ASP A 373 12.12 -0.88 23.67
C ASP A 373 11.90 -2.15 24.51
N THR A 374 12.05 -2.00 25.83
CA THR A 374 11.91 -3.11 26.79
C THR A 374 10.48 -3.62 26.92
N GLU A 375 9.47 -2.77 26.71
CA GLU A 375 8.07 -3.17 26.83
C GLU A 375 7.62 -3.96 25.61
N ARG A 376 8.06 -3.53 24.42
CA ARG A 376 7.72 -4.21 23.16
C ARG A 376 8.66 -5.37 22.83
N LEU A 377 9.80 -5.46 23.51
CA LEU A 377 10.90 -6.39 23.21
C LEU A 377 11.38 -6.25 21.76
N GLU A 378 11.58 -4.99 21.34
CA GLU A 378 12.00 -4.63 19.98
C GLU A 378 13.25 -3.77 20.02
N GLY A 379 14.15 -3.96 19.05
CA GLY A 379 15.33 -3.14 18.90
C GLY A 379 15.56 -2.69 17.48
N ILE A 380 16.02 -1.45 17.29
CA ILE A 380 16.35 -0.87 16.00
C ILE A 380 17.85 -0.56 15.98
N GLY A 381 18.55 -1.09 14.99
CA GLY A 381 19.98 -0.86 14.80
C GLY A 381 20.27 -0.30 13.42
N ARG A 382 21.18 0.69 13.35
CA ARG A 382 21.72 1.26 12.11
C ARG A 382 23.21 0.95 12.02
N ALA A 383 23.69 0.58 10.85
CA ALA A 383 25.06 0.13 10.64
C ALA A 383 25.67 0.71 9.36
N ALA A 384 26.96 1.02 9.43
CA ALA A 384 27.77 1.46 8.29
C ALA A 384 28.19 0.28 7.36
N GLY A 385 27.62 -0.90 7.56
CA GLY A 385 27.95 -2.12 6.81
C GLY A 385 27.72 -3.38 7.63
N ARG A 386 28.41 -4.47 7.29
CA ARG A 386 28.30 -5.79 7.95
C ARG A 386 29.13 -5.86 9.24
N VAL A 387 28.76 -5.08 10.25
CA VAL A 387 29.50 -4.92 11.52
C VAL A 387 29.60 -6.23 12.33
N TRP A 388 28.70 -7.18 12.09
CA TRP A 388 28.71 -8.54 12.66
C TRP A 388 29.63 -9.52 11.90
N ALA A 389 30.20 -9.13 10.75
CA ALA A 389 31.09 -10.00 9.99
C ALA A 389 32.50 -10.08 10.59
N ARG A 390 33.15 -11.24 10.45
CA ARG A 390 34.55 -11.43 10.90
C ARG A 390 35.53 -10.48 10.22
N ALA A 391 35.26 -10.07 8.98
CA ALA A 391 36.10 -9.15 8.23
C ALA A 391 36.12 -7.75 8.87
N TRP A 392 34.94 -7.23 9.26
CA TRP A 392 34.81 -5.94 9.96
C TRP A 392 35.61 -5.91 11.26
N ARG A 393 35.40 -6.91 12.13
CA ARG A 393 36.11 -7.01 13.41
C ARG A 393 37.63 -7.07 13.27
N ARG A 394 38.14 -7.79 12.26
CA ARG A 394 39.59 -7.87 11.99
C ARG A 394 40.17 -6.56 11.50
N ARG A 395 39.44 -5.78 10.69
CA ARG A 395 39.87 -4.45 10.23
C ARG A 395 40.00 -3.49 11.41
N LYS A 396 39.03 -3.50 12.34
CA LYS A 396 39.05 -2.66 13.56
C LYS A 396 40.23 -3.00 14.47
N GLN A 397 40.51 -4.29 14.68
CA GLN A 397 41.65 -4.76 15.51
C GLN A 397 43.03 -4.39 14.94
N ARG A 398 43.15 -4.13 13.63
CA ARG A 398 44.40 -3.73 12.96
C ARG A 398 44.66 -2.23 13.01
N GLY A 399 43.89 -1.45 13.78
CA GLY A 399 44.12 -0.02 13.97
C GLY A 399 43.73 0.86 12.78
N GLY A 400 42.97 0.35 11.81
CA GLY A 400 42.57 1.09 10.60
C GLY A 400 41.44 2.10 10.81
N ALA A 401 41.24 2.61 12.02
CA ALA A 401 40.32 3.69 12.31
C ALA A 401 41.15 4.95 12.58
N GLU A 402 41.48 5.68 11.53
CA GLU A 402 41.75 7.11 11.71
C GLU A 402 40.54 7.73 12.39
N ASP A 403 40.79 8.55 13.41
CA ASP A 403 39.83 9.48 14.02
C ASP A 403 39.26 10.41 12.95
N GLN A 404 38.31 9.91 12.16
CA GLN A 404 37.43 10.78 11.40
C GLN A 404 36.39 11.30 12.37
N LYS A 405 36.55 12.57 12.72
CA LYS A 405 35.59 13.40 13.46
C LYS A 405 34.16 12.99 13.10
N VAL A 406 33.36 12.76 14.14
CA VAL A 406 31.95 12.40 14.12
C VAL A 406 31.14 13.46 13.37
N VAL A 407 31.10 13.37 12.04
CA VAL A 407 30.09 14.01 11.19
C VAL A 407 29.88 13.09 9.99
N ASP A 408 28.70 12.47 9.94
CA ASP A 408 28.09 11.79 8.78
C ASP A 408 28.61 10.39 8.36
N VAL A 409 28.57 9.42 9.27
CA VAL A 409 28.70 8.00 8.88
C VAL A 409 27.42 7.56 8.14
N LYS A 410 27.54 7.33 6.83
CA LYS A 410 26.44 6.83 5.99
C LYS A 410 25.92 5.48 6.49
N CYS A 411 24.61 5.37 6.70
CA CYS A 411 23.94 4.10 7.00
C CYS A 411 23.87 3.24 5.72
N GLU A 412 24.46 2.04 5.76
CA GLU A 412 24.36 1.07 4.65
C GLU A 412 23.30 -0.01 4.92
N PHE A 413 22.98 -0.24 6.19
CA PHE A 413 22.02 -1.25 6.61
C PHE A 413 21.37 -0.87 7.93
N ALA A 414 20.05 -0.89 7.97
CA ALA A 414 19.30 -0.82 9.23
C ALA A 414 18.32 -1.97 9.36
N PHE A 415 18.07 -2.35 10.60
CA PHE A 415 17.22 -3.47 10.93
C PHE A 415 16.38 -3.19 12.16
N LYS A 416 15.25 -3.88 12.25
CA LYS A 416 14.50 -4.08 13.48
C LYS A 416 14.55 -5.54 13.86
N VAL A 417 14.85 -5.84 15.11
CA VAL A 417 14.64 -7.16 15.71
C VAL A 417 13.47 -7.09 16.68
N SER A 418 12.73 -8.17 16.81
CA SER A 418 11.68 -8.27 17.83
C SER A 418 11.60 -9.68 18.38
N ILE A 419 11.34 -9.80 19.67
CA ILE A 419 11.12 -11.07 20.36
C ILE A 419 9.63 -11.23 20.58
N ARG A 420 9.06 -12.33 20.08
CA ARG A 420 7.64 -12.66 20.24
C ARG A 420 7.52 -13.92 21.09
N VAL A 421 6.67 -13.87 22.11
CA VAL A 421 6.41 -15.00 23.00
C VAL A 421 5.18 -15.74 22.50
N GLY A 422 5.37 -17.00 22.12
CA GLY A 422 4.30 -17.95 21.88
C GLY A 422 3.94 -18.72 23.15
N LYS A 423 3.10 -19.74 23.00
CA LYS A 423 2.63 -20.54 24.15
C LYS A 423 3.76 -21.37 24.77
N ASP A 424 4.59 -21.97 23.93
CA ASP A 424 5.65 -22.91 24.32
C ASP A 424 7.04 -22.49 23.78
N ASP A 425 7.09 -21.42 23.00
CA ASP A 425 8.28 -20.95 22.28
C ASP A 425 8.46 -19.43 22.32
N VAL A 426 9.68 -19.01 22.00
CA VAL A 426 10.10 -17.64 21.80
C VAL A 426 10.60 -17.54 20.37
N ALA A 427 9.97 -16.68 19.59
CA ALA A 427 10.34 -16.42 18.21
C ALA A 427 11.13 -15.11 18.10
N VAL A 428 12.33 -15.18 17.51
CA VAL A 428 13.08 -13.98 17.13
C VAL A 428 12.74 -13.64 15.69
N HIS A 429 12.25 -12.42 15.47
CA HIS A 429 11.95 -11.87 14.16
C HIS A 429 12.97 -10.78 13.80
N CYS A 430 13.20 -10.62 12.50
CA CYS A 430 14.04 -9.57 11.97
C CYS A 430 13.39 -8.93 10.75
N ARG A 431 13.44 -7.61 10.69
CA ARG A 431 12.98 -6.78 9.58
C ARG A 431 14.13 -5.94 9.04
N TRP A 432 14.31 -5.95 7.73
CA TRP A 432 15.17 -5.04 6.99
C TRP A 432 14.47 -3.68 6.87
N LEU A 433 15.08 -2.63 7.41
CA LEU A 433 14.51 -1.27 7.41
C LEU A 433 15.15 -0.38 6.34
N GLU A 434 16.47 -0.45 6.17
CA GLU A 434 17.23 0.46 5.31
C GLU A 434 18.35 -0.29 4.59
N GLY A 435 18.60 0.06 3.31
CA GLY A 435 19.74 -0.39 2.52
C GLY A 435 19.35 -1.13 1.24
N HIS A 436 20.33 -1.40 0.37
CA HIS A 436 20.10 -1.97 -0.96
C HIS A 436 20.48 -3.44 -1.12
N ASN A 437 21.34 -3.97 -0.25
CA ASN A 437 21.97 -5.28 -0.46
C ASN A 437 21.26 -6.43 0.29
N PRO A 438 20.52 -7.33 -0.41
CA PRO A 438 19.85 -8.46 0.24
C PRO A 438 20.83 -9.46 0.89
N VAL A 439 22.06 -9.58 0.38
CA VAL A 439 23.10 -10.45 0.98
C VAL A 439 23.50 -9.95 2.36
N THR A 440 23.44 -8.63 2.60
CA THR A 440 23.67 -8.06 3.93
C THR A 440 22.56 -8.50 4.89
N PHE A 441 21.30 -8.40 4.49
CA PHE A 441 20.18 -8.87 5.30
C PHE A 441 20.26 -10.38 5.58
N GLU A 442 20.53 -11.19 4.57
CA GLU A 442 20.69 -12.64 4.73
C GLU A 442 21.81 -13.00 5.71
N SER A 443 22.96 -12.32 5.59
CA SER A 443 24.05 -12.50 6.52
C SER A 443 23.68 -12.11 7.94
N PHE A 444 22.88 -11.06 8.12
CA PHE A 444 22.44 -10.60 9.43
C PHE A 444 21.50 -11.61 10.09
N ARG A 445 20.55 -12.18 9.32
CA ARG A 445 19.68 -13.27 9.80
C ARG A 445 20.51 -14.46 10.31
N GLY A 446 21.56 -14.85 9.58
CA GLY A 446 22.48 -15.90 10.00
C GLY A 446 23.20 -15.59 11.31
N TYR A 447 23.60 -14.33 11.52
CA TYR A 447 24.16 -13.86 12.78
C TYR A 447 23.14 -13.95 13.92
N LEU A 448 21.93 -13.39 13.75
CA LEU A 448 20.88 -13.42 14.77
C LEU A 448 20.51 -14.84 15.18
N LYS A 449 20.35 -15.75 14.22
CA LYS A 449 20.06 -17.17 14.48
C LYS A 449 21.14 -17.82 15.35
N LYS A 450 22.41 -17.52 15.09
CA LYS A 450 23.53 -18.02 15.89
C LYS A 450 23.51 -17.42 17.29
N THR A 451 23.35 -16.11 17.41
CA THR A 451 23.31 -15.39 18.69
C THR A 451 22.20 -15.92 19.59
N ALA A 452 20.98 -16.04 19.05
CA ALA A 452 19.83 -16.52 19.81
C ALA A 452 20.01 -17.97 20.31
N ARG A 453 20.57 -18.86 19.48
CA ARG A 453 20.88 -20.25 19.88
C ARG A 453 21.99 -20.35 20.92
N SER A 454 23.02 -19.51 20.82
CA SER A 454 24.12 -19.49 21.78
C SER A 454 23.67 -19.01 23.18
N ASN A 455 22.68 -18.14 23.25
CA ASN A 455 22.13 -17.65 24.53
C ASN A 455 21.40 -18.72 25.35
N ILE A 456 20.87 -19.75 24.69
CA ILE A 456 20.25 -20.93 25.35
C ILE A 456 21.34 -21.87 25.88
N ASN A 457 22.35 -22.18 25.05
CA ASN A 457 23.36 -23.18 25.39
C ASN A 457 24.26 -22.76 26.58
N ARG A 458 24.48 -21.45 26.79
CA ARG A 458 25.19 -20.92 27.96
C ARG A 458 24.49 -21.27 29.28
N GLN A 459 23.17 -21.37 29.28
CA GLN A 459 22.40 -21.75 30.46
C GLN A 459 22.45 -23.25 30.75
N GLY A 460 22.48 -24.10 29.72
CA GLY A 460 22.64 -25.55 29.90
C GLY A 460 23.99 -25.95 30.52
N THR A 461 24.97 -25.04 30.55
CA THR A 461 26.26 -25.21 31.21
C THR A 461 26.28 -24.57 32.61
N GLU A 462 25.59 -23.45 32.83
CA GLU A 462 25.43 -22.83 34.16
C GLU A 462 24.46 -23.59 35.08
N ASN A 463 23.40 -24.22 34.57
CA ASN A 463 22.49 -25.07 35.37
C ASN A 463 23.05 -26.48 35.65
N LYS A 464 24.21 -26.83 35.08
CA LYS A 464 24.92 -28.11 35.31
C LYS A 464 26.18 -27.96 36.16
N ALA A 465 26.59 -26.72 36.44
CA ALA A 465 27.63 -26.38 37.40
C ALA A 465 26.97 -26.03 38.74
#